data_AF-A0A838PG54-F1
#
_entry.id   AF-A0A838PG54-F1
#
_cell.length_a   1.000
_cell.length_b   1.000
_cell.length_c   1.000
_cell.angle_alpha   90.00
_cell.angle_beta   90.00
_cell.angle_gamma   90.00
#
_symmetry.space_group_name_H-M   'P 1'
#
loop_
_entity.id
_entity.type
_entity.pdbx_description
1 polymer ?
#
loop_
_entity_poly.entity_id
_entity_poly.type
_entity_poly.pdbx_seq_one_letter_code
_entity_poly.pdbx_strand_id
1 'polypeptide(L)'
;MRRRGEELLRQSADVTYEEEAHPAYRRILSDLAPDEGRILRFLSREGAQPAVDVRAARVPLVNSELVAPGLSMLGSGAGTRYLDRVPAYLNNLSRLGLIWFSRESLVDPLRYQVLEAQPEVGEALDEAGRGGRTVRRSIHLTPFGEDFCRVCLPPDEELDTLPDSHASRDGAEP
;
A
#
# COMPACT_ATOMS: atom_id res chain seq x y z
N MET A 1 21.09 -19.75 16.81
CA MET A 1 21.16 -18.69 15.79
C MET A 1 22.32 -18.88 14.79
N ARG A 2 23.59 -19.01 15.21
CA ARG A 2 24.74 -19.15 14.26
C ARG A 2 24.62 -20.31 13.26
N ARG A 3 24.21 -21.50 13.70
CA ARG A 3 24.02 -22.68 12.82
C ARG A 3 23.05 -22.42 11.64
N ARG A 4 21.96 -21.67 11.88
CA ARG A 4 21.00 -21.31 10.82
C ARG A 4 21.63 -20.37 9.79
N GLY A 5 22.49 -19.44 10.23
CA GLY A 5 23.25 -18.56 9.34
C GLY A 5 24.28 -19.33 8.50
N GLU A 6 24.96 -20.31 9.08
CA GLU A 6 25.89 -21.18 8.35
C GLU A 6 25.20 -22.04 7.28
N GLU A 7 23.99 -22.53 7.58
CA GLU A 7 23.15 -23.24 6.59
C GLU A 7 22.76 -22.36 5.41
N LEU A 8 22.36 -21.10 5.65
CA LEU A 8 22.05 -20.14 4.60
C LEU A 8 23.25 -19.86 3.70
N LEU A 9 24.42 -19.64 4.28
CA LEU A 9 25.64 -19.40 3.51
C LEU A 9 26.07 -20.62 2.69
N ARG A 10 25.85 -21.83 3.22
CA ARG A 10 26.12 -23.08 2.49
C ARG A 10 25.19 -23.25 1.30
N GLN A 11 23.90 -22.99 1.48
CA GLN A 11 22.91 -23.04 0.39
C GLN A 11 23.19 -21.99 -0.68
N SER A 12 23.56 -20.77 -0.27
CA SER A 12 23.96 -19.71 -1.21
C SER A 12 25.22 -20.04 -2.02
N ALA A 13 26.09 -20.92 -1.51
CA ALA A 13 27.28 -21.37 -2.21
C ALA A 13 27.01 -22.59 -3.13
N ASP A 14 25.82 -23.18 -3.06
CA ASP A 14 25.41 -24.30 -3.89
C ASP A 14 24.83 -23.79 -5.22
N VAL A 15 25.57 -24.04 -6.30
CA VAL A 15 25.20 -23.64 -7.66
C VAL A 15 24.01 -24.41 -8.23
N THR A 16 23.55 -25.46 -7.53
CA THR A 16 22.37 -26.24 -7.92
C THR A 16 21.10 -25.83 -7.18
N TYR A 17 21.21 -24.88 -6.24
CA TYR A 17 20.06 -24.35 -5.53
C TYR A 17 19.22 -23.44 -6.44
N GLU A 18 18.01 -23.88 -6.76
CA GLU A 18 17.02 -23.08 -7.50
C GLU A 18 15.97 -22.55 -6.51
N GLU A 19 15.79 -21.23 -6.48
CA GLU A 19 14.77 -20.56 -5.68
C GLU A 19 13.64 -20.07 -6.58
N GLU A 20 12.56 -20.87 -6.67
CA GLU A 20 11.42 -20.59 -7.54
C GLU A 20 10.63 -19.35 -7.11
N ALA A 21 10.57 -19.07 -5.80
CA ALA A 21 9.98 -17.89 -5.21
C ALA A 21 10.69 -17.52 -3.91
N HIS A 22 10.69 -16.22 -3.57
CA HIS A 22 11.36 -15.76 -2.35
C HIS A 22 10.73 -16.40 -1.09
N PRO A 23 11.52 -17.00 -0.18
CA PRO A 23 11.02 -17.85 0.90
C PRO A 23 10.14 -17.10 1.92
N ALA A 24 10.24 -15.77 1.98
CA ALA A 24 9.38 -14.95 2.83
C ALA A 24 7.93 -14.84 2.34
N TYR A 25 7.66 -15.06 1.05
CA TYR A 25 6.35 -14.77 0.44
C TYR A 25 5.21 -15.57 1.06
N ARG A 26 5.44 -16.86 1.35
CA ARG A 26 4.44 -17.69 2.03
C ARG A 26 4.02 -17.12 3.39
N ARG A 27 4.99 -16.59 4.15
CA ARG A 27 4.71 -15.97 5.44
C ARG A 27 3.99 -14.64 5.26
N ILE A 28 4.44 -13.82 4.32
CA ILE A 28 3.80 -12.53 3.99
C ILE A 28 2.33 -12.73 3.62
N LEU A 29 2.00 -13.71 2.77
CA LEU A 29 0.61 -14.04 2.43
C LEU A 29 -0.25 -14.37 3.66
N SER A 30 0.33 -14.99 4.69
CA SER A 30 -0.38 -15.30 5.94
C SER A 30 -0.55 -14.08 6.85
N ASP A 31 0.27 -13.04 6.65
CA ASP A 31 0.27 -11.79 7.41
C ASP A 31 -0.55 -10.67 6.71
N LEU A 32 -1.15 -10.95 5.54
CA LEU A 32 -1.95 -10.00 4.76
C LEU A 32 -3.44 -10.11 5.04
N ALA A 33 -4.11 -8.96 5.14
CA ALA A 33 -5.55 -8.86 5.05
C ALA A 33 -6.02 -8.90 3.58
N PRO A 34 -7.26 -9.33 3.29
CA PRO A 34 -7.79 -9.32 1.92
C PRO A 34 -7.76 -7.93 1.25
N ASP A 35 -8.08 -6.87 2.00
CA ASP A 35 -8.04 -5.49 1.50
C ASP A 35 -6.60 -5.00 1.23
N GLU A 36 -5.59 -5.51 1.94
CA GLU A 36 -4.19 -5.23 1.64
C GLU A 36 -3.77 -5.86 0.31
N GLY A 37 -4.26 -7.06 0.01
CA GLY A 37 -4.09 -7.69 -1.31
C GLY A 37 -4.69 -6.85 -2.44
N ARG A 38 -5.87 -6.25 -2.21
CA ARG A 38 -6.49 -5.32 -3.17
C ARG A 38 -5.63 -4.08 -3.42
N ILE A 39 -5.07 -3.50 -2.35
CA ILE A 39 -4.16 -2.35 -2.44
C ILE A 39 -2.91 -2.69 -3.24
N LEU A 40 -2.27 -3.83 -2.96
CA LEU A 40 -1.06 -4.26 -3.67
C LEU A 40 -1.34 -4.48 -5.16
N ARG A 41 -2.45 -5.15 -5.50
CA ARG A 41 -2.87 -5.33 -6.89
C ARG A 41 -3.11 -3.98 -7.58
N PHE A 42 -3.79 -3.06 -6.92
CA PHE A 42 -4.06 -1.72 -7.47
C PHE A 42 -2.75 -0.96 -7.75
N LEU A 43 -1.80 -0.98 -6.80
CA LEU A 43 -0.48 -0.37 -6.98
C LEU A 43 0.33 -1.04 -8.10
N SER A 44 0.24 -2.36 -8.25
CA SER A 44 0.93 -3.09 -9.31
C SER A 44 0.40 -2.74 -10.71
N ARG A 45 -0.89 -2.38 -10.82
CA ARG A 45 -1.55 -2.05 -12.08
C ARG A 45 -1.41 -0.58 -12.45
N GLU A 46 -1.77 0.29 -11.51
CA GLU A 46 -1.87 1.73 -11.74
C GLU A 46 -0.58 2.47 -11.39
N GLY A 47 0.44 1.73 -10.94
CA GLY A 47 1.69 2.25 -10.45
C GLY A 47 1.52 3.06 -9.16
N ALA A 48 2.51 3.92 -8.90
CA ALA A 48 2.55 4.76 -7.72
C ALA A 48 1.30 5.66 -7.61
N GLN A 49 0.81 5.84 -6.38
CA GLN A 49 -0.41 6.60 -6.10
C GLN A 49 -0.11 7.92 -5.39
N PRO A 50 -0.90 8.99 -5.67
CA PRO A 50 -0.73 10.27 -5.01
C PRO A 50 -1.16 10.19 -3.55
N ALA A 51 -0.44 10.92 -2.70
CA ALA A 51 -0.82 11.21 -1.33
C ALA A 51 -0.53 12.68 -1.01
N VAL A 52 -1.23 13.26 -0.05
CA VAL A 52 -0.98 14.63 0.40
C VAL A 52 -0.92 14.69 1.91
N ASP A 53 0.06 15.43 2.43
CA ASP A 53 0.06 15.88 3.81
C ASP A 53 -0.56 17.28 3.86
N VAL A 54 -1.44 17.55 4.81
CA VAL A 54 -1.92 18.90 5.09
C VAL A 54 -1.13 19.48 6.26
N ARG A 55 -0.59 20.68 6.08
CA ARG A 55 0.19 21.36 7.12
C ARG A 55 -0.33 22.76 7.40
N ALA A 56 -0.27 23.15 8.67
CA ALA A 56 -0.60 24.49 9.11
C ALA A 56 0.43 25.52 8.62
N ALA A 57 0.04 26.79 8.62
CA ALA A 57 0.91 27.89 8.24
C ALA A 57 2.21 27.89 9.06
N ARG A 58 3.33 28.23 8.41
CA ARG A 58 4.60 28.40 9.11
C ARG A 58 4.60 29.75 9.81
N VAL A 59 4.72 29.73 11.14
CA VAL A 59 4.95 30.93 11.95
C VAL A 59 6.46 31.14 12.12
N PRO A 60 6.99 32.37 12.15
CA PRO A 60 8.41 32.61 12.45
C PRO A 60 8.83 31.90 13.75
N LEU A 61 10.00 31.23 13.73
CA LEU A 61 10.54 30.39 14.81
C LEU A 61 9.82 29.06 15.12
N VAL A 62 8.69 28.74 14.47
CA VAL A 62 7.97 27.47 14.69
C VAL A 62 7.88 26.68 13.39
N ASN A 63 8.14 25.37 13.46
CA ASN A 63 7.96 24.49 12.31
C ASN A 63 6.46 24.36 11.99
N SER A 64 6.14 24.35 10.70
CA SER A 64 4.77 24.11 10.23
C SER A 64 4.26 22.77 10.75
N GLU A 65 3.18 22.80 11.52
CA GLU A 65 2.54 21.63 12.14
C GLU A 65 1.88 20.74 11.07
N LEU A 66 1.94 19.42 11.26
CA LEU A 66 1.27 18.45 10.40
C LEU A 66 -0.15 18.24 10.94
N VAL A 67 -1.16 18.59 10.15
CA VAL A 67 -2.58 18.49 10.53
C VAL A 67 -3.11 17.11 10.15
N ALA A 68 -2.94 16.72 8.88
CA ALA A 68 -3.35 15.41 8.38
C ALA A 68 -2.24 14.78 7.53
N PRO A 69 -1.66 13.64 7.91
CA PRO A 69 -0.67 12.93 7.10
C PRO A 69 -1.33 12.00 6.06
N GLY A 70 -0.71 11.93 4.88
CA GLY A 70 -0.92 10.81 3.96
C GLY A 70 -2.34 10.61 3.43
N LEU A 71 -3.14 11.68 3.30
CA LEU A 71 -4.46 11.61 2.66
C LEU A 71 -4.30 11.11 1.22
N SER A 72 -5.07 10.10 0.85
CA SER A 72 -4.94 9.43 -0.45
C SER A 72 -6.25 8.77 -0.87
N MET A 73 -6.48 8.70 -2.17
CA MET A 73 -7.59 7.94 -2.78
C MET A 73 -7.25 6.47 -2.99
N LEU A 74 -6.11 6.00 -2.49
CA LEU A 74 -5.64 4.63 -2.69
C LEU A 74 -6.64 3.59 -2.19
N GLY A 75 -7.26 3.79 -1.01
CA GLY A 75 -8.22 2.86 -0.45
C GLY A 75 -9.48 2.69 -1.31
N SER A 76 -10.04 3.80 -1.79
CA SER A 76 -11.20 3.81 -2.67
C SER A 76 -10.85 3.29 -4.07
N GLY A 77 -9.70 3.69 -4.61
CA GLY A 77 -9.22 3.22 -5.92
C GLY A 77 -8.97 1.71 -5.95
N ALA A 78 -8.45 1.15 -4.85
CA ALA A 78 -8.27 -0.28 -4.69
C ALA A 78 -9.58 -1.04 -4.40
N GLY A 79 -10.71 -0.35 -4.21
CA GLY A 79 -11.99 -0.98 -3.87
C GLY A 79 -11.95 -1.71 -2.53
N THR A 80 -11.21 -1.18 -1.55
CA THR A 80 -11.17 -1.75 -0.20
C THR A 80 -12.55 -1.73 0.45
N ARG A 81 -12.87 -2.77 1.22
CA ARG A 81 -14.16 -2.86 1.91
C ARG A 81 -14.24 -1.92 3.11
N TYR A 82 -13.12 -1.71 3.81
CA TYR A 82 -13.05 -0.92 5.03
C TYR A 82 -12.08 0.26 4.86
N LEU A 83 -12.59 1.40 4.38
CA LEU A 83 -11.78 2.61 4.13
C LEU A 83 -11.16 3.18 5.41
N ASP A 84 -11.84 3.06 6.55
CA ASP A 84 -11.37 3.45 7.87
C ASP A 84 -10.11 2.70 8.31
N ARG A 85 -9.85 1.52 7.74
CA ARG A 85 -8.70 0.67 8.07
C ARG A 85 -7.50 0.87 7.15
N VAL A 86 -7.64 1.66 6.09
CA VAL A 86 -6.57 1.93 5.12
C VAL A 86 -5.26 2.40 5.79
N PRO A 87 -5.27 3.29 6.80
CA PRO A 87 -4.03 3.65 7.50
C PRO A 87 -3.33 2.44 8.15
N ALA A 88 -4.08 1.51 8.73
CA ALA A 88 -3.52 0.29 9.33
C ALA A 88 -2.98 -0.66 8.24
N TYR A 89 -3.70 -0.79 7.13
CA TYR A 89 -3.26 -1.58 5.96
C TYR A 89 -1.94 -1.06 5.39
N LEU A 90 -1.84 0.25 5.15
CA LEU A 90 -0.63 0.85 4.63
C LEU A 90 0.56 0.72 5.60
N ASN A 91 0.32 0.82 6.91
CA ASN A 91 1.36 0.57 7.91
C ASN A 91 1.85 -0.88 7.89
N ASN A 92 0.94 -1.85 7.77
CA ASN A 92 1.33 -3.27 7.68
C ASN A 92 2.12 -3.55 6.39
N LEU A 93 1.63 -3.06 5.25
CA LEU A 93 2.31 -3.21 3.96
C LEU A 93 3.71 -2.59 3.97
N SER A 94 3.88 -1.43 4.61
CA SER A 94 5.19 -0.80 4.78
C SER A 94 6.09 -1.60 5.73
N ARG A 95 5.54 -2.11 6.85
CA ARG A 95 6.24 -2.99 7.81
C ARG A 95 6.72 -4.30 7.15
N LEU A 96 5.95 -4.84 6.21
CA LEU A 96 6.31 -6.03 5.44
C LEU A 96 7.29 -5.72 4.30
N GLY A 97 7.62 -4.44 4.08
CA GLY A 97 8.57 -4.00 3.05
C GLY A 97 7.99 -4.02 1.63
N LEU A 98 6.67 -4.10 1.47
CA LEU A 98 6.02 -4.19 0.16
C LEU A 98 5.75 -2.82 -0.47
N ILE A 99 5.59 -1.78 0.36
CA ILE A 99 5.40 -0.39 -0.10
C ILE A 99 6.36 0.58 0.59
N TRP A 100 6.58 1.74 -0.02
CA TRP A 100 7.20 2.89 0.64
C TRP A 100 6.36 4.17 0.47
N PHE A 101 6.59 5.12 1.37
CA PHE A 101 6.09 6.49 1.27
C PHE A 101 7.24 7.39 0.80
N SER A 102 7.08 8.03 -0.36
CA SER A 102 8.04 8.97 -0.90
C SER A 102 7.63 10.41 -0.62
N ARG A 103 8.63 11.24 -0.37
CA ARG A 103 8.47 12.70 -0.23
C ARG A 103 8.34 13.38 -1.58
N GLU A 104 8.68 12.69 -2.66
CA GLU A 104 8.63 13.19 -4.03
C GLU A 104 7.20 13.08 -4.57
N SER A 105 6.82 14.05 -5.39
CA SER A 105 5.55 14.00 -6.11
C SER A 105 5.64 13.10 -7.32
N LEU A 106 4.51 12.56 -7.76
CA LEU A 106 4.39 11.92 -9.07
C LEU A 106 4.69 12.92 -10.19
N VAL A 107 5.15 12.39 -11.32
CA VAL A 107 5.46 13.18 -12.53
C VAL A 107 4.20 13.86 -13.08
N ASP A 108 3.07 13.16 -13.06
CA ASP A 108 1.79 13.71 -13.52
C ASP A 108 1.10 14.55 -12.42
N PRO A 109 1.06 15.89 -12.54
CA PRO A 109 0.44 16.75 -11.56
C PRO A 109 -1.10 16.64 -11.56
N LEU A 110 -1.72 16.15 -12.64
CA LEU A 110 -3.17 16.05 -12.77
C LEU A 110 -3.76 15.08 -11.74
N ARG A 111 -3.01 14.01 -11.40
CA ARG A 111 -3.40 13.02 -10.38
C ARG A 111 -3.60 13.62 -8.99
N TYR A 112 -2.96 14.75 -8.70
CA TYR A 112 -3.17 15.46 -7.43
C TYR A 112 -4.41 16.33 -7.44
N GLN A 113 -4.86 16.83 -8.59
CA GLN A 113 -6.02 17.74 -8.63
C GLN A 113 -7.29 17.06 -8.09
N VAL A 114 -7.50 15.79 -8.46
CA VAL A 114 -8.64 15.01 -7.97
C VAL A 114 -8.53 14.75 -6.48
N LEU A 115 -7.33 14.42 -5.99
CA LEU A 115 -7.08 14.17 -4.56
C LEU A 115 -7.23 15.45 -3.73
N GLU A 116 -6.69 16.57 -4.20
CA GLU A 116 -6.74 17.87 -3.50
C GLU A 116 -8.16 18.45 -3.46
N ALA A 117 -9.06 17.98 -4.33
CA ALA A 117 -10.48 18.33 -4.34
C ALA A 117 -11.35 17.45 -3.44
N GLN A 118 -10.78 16.44 -2.75
CA GLN A 118 -11.56 15.56 -1.88
C GLN A 118 -12.01 16.29 -0.60
N PRO A 119 -13.20 15.94 -0.06
CA PRO A 119 -13.73 16.56 1.15
C PRO A 119 -12.76 16.51 2.33
N GLU A 120 -12.11 15.37 2.55
CA GLU A 120 -11.20 15.16 3.69
C GLU A 120 -9.96 16.07 3.62
N VAL A 121 -9.51 16.43 2.40
CA VAL A 121 -8.42 17.40 2.23
C VAL A 121 -8.91 18.82 2.52
N GLY A 122 -10.13 19.16 2.11
CA GLY A 122 -10.77 20.44 2.43
C GLY A 122 -10.95 20.63 3.94
N GLU A 123 -11.50 19.62 4.62
CA GLU A 123 -11.69 19.62 6.08
C GLU A 123 -10.36 19.80 6.83
N ALA A 124 -9.31 19.09 6.40
CA ALA A 124 -7.98 19.24 6.98
C ALA A 124 -7.35 20.62 6.71
N LEU A 125 -7.64 21.24 5.55
CA LEU A 125 -7.18 22.61 5.24
C LEU A 125 -7.92 23.66 6.07
N ASP A 126 -9.21 23.47 6.31
CA ASP A 126 -10.01 24.32 7.19
C ASP A 126 -9.50 24.24 8.63
N GLU A 127 -9.18 23.03 9.12
CA GLU A 127 -8.53 22.81 10.42
C GLU A 127 -7.14 23.46 10.49
N ALA A 128 -6.36 23.38 9.40
CA ALA A 128 -5.05 24.02 9.30
C ALA A 128 -5.10 25.56 9.36
N GLY A 129 -6.29 26.14 9.11
CA GLY A 129 -6.54 27.57 9.18
C GLY A 129 -5.84 28.39 8.09
N ARG A 130 -5.77 29.72 8.31
CA ARG A 130 -5.23 30.66 7.31
C ARG A 130 -3.77 30.34 7.00
N GLY A 131 -3.50 30.01 5.73
CA GLY A 131 -2.16 29.68 5.23
C GLY A 131 -1.79 28.20 5.34
N GLY A 132 -2.75 27.33 5.69
CA GLY A 132 -2.64 25.89 5.50
C GLY A 132 -2.38 25.53 4.04
N ARG A 133 -1.63 24.44 3.81
CA ARG A 133 -1.27 23.99 2.47
C ARG A 133 -1.10 22.48 2.39
N THR A 134 -1.32 21.94 1.19
CA THR A 134 -0.99 20.55 0.86
C THR A 134 0.51 20.43 0.54
N VAL A 135 1.09 19.30 0.92
CA VAL A 135 2.43 18.87 0.54
C VAL A 135 2.27 17.53 -0.17
N ARG A 136 2.58 17.52 -1.47
CA ARG A 136 2.45 16.35 -2.31
C ARG A 136 3.47 15.28 -1.93
N ARG A 137 2.97 14.05 -1.85
CA ARG A 137 3.66 12.80 -1.52
C ARG A 137 3.27 11.73 -2.52
N SER A 138 3.92 10.58 -2.46
CA SER A 138 3.53 9.43 -3.26
C SER A 138 3.74 8.11 -2.52
N ILE A 139 2.94 7.12 -2.86
CA ILE A 139 3.01 5.75 -2.33
C ILE A 139 3.39 4.84 -3.48
N HIS A 140 4.40 4.00 -3.31
CA HIS A 140 4.86 3.09 -4.37
C HIS A 140 5.02 1.68 -3.82
N LEU A 141 5.02 0.70 -4.71
CA LEU A 141 5.63 -0.60 -4.41
C LEU A 141 7.13 -0.42 -4.25
N THR A 142 7.72 -1.22 -3.38
CA THR A 142 9.17 -1.44 -3.39
C THR A 142 9.50 -2.46 -4.49
N PRO A 143 10.78 -2.60 -4.91
CA PRO A 143 11.17 -3.70 -5.80
C PRO A 143 10.80 -5.09 -5.27
N PHE A 144 10.83 -5.26 -3.94
CA PHE A 144 10.39 -6.48 -3.28
C PHE A 144 8.87 -6.66 -3.34
N GLY A 145 8.10 -5.58 -3.20
CA GLY A 145 6.66 -5.58 -3.40
C GLY A 145 6.23 -5.87 -4.84
N GLU A 146 6.96 -5.35 -5.82
CA GLU A 146 6.72 -5.62 -7.25
C GLU A 146 6.94 -7.11 -7.58
N ASP A 147 8.05 -7.70 -7.11
CA ASP A 147 8.29 -9.14 -7.28
C ASP A 147 7.25 -9.97 -6.52
N PHE A 148 6.89 -9.59 -5.29
CA PHE A 148 5.82 -10.24 -4.54
C PHE A 148 4.50 -10.24 -5.31
N CYS A 149 4.08 -9.10 -5.86
CA CYS A 149 2.84 -9.01 -6.64
C CYS A 149 2.89 -9.92 -7.87
N ARG A 150 4.00 -9.89 -8.61
CA ARG A 150 4.20 -10.72 -9.80
C ARG A 150 4.14 -12.22 -9.51
N VAL A 151 4.72 -12.65 -8.39
CA VAL A 151 4.83 -14.08 -8.03
C VAL A 151 3.57 -14.60 -7.33
N CYS A 152 2.94 -13.78 -6.49
CA CYS A 152 1.90 -14.26 -5.55
C CYS A 152 0.48 -13.83 -5.89
N LEU A 153 0.29 -12.78 -6.70
CA LEU A 153 -1.03 -12.28 -7.04
C LEU A 153 -1.38 -12.69 -8.47
N PRO A 154 -2.55 -13.30 -8.69
CA PRO A 154 -2.95 -13.71 -10.04
C PRO A 154 -3.14 -12.48 -10.95
N PRO A 155 -2.84 -12.62 -12.24
CA PRO A 155 -3.21 -11.62 -13.24
C PRO A 155 -4.74 -11.50 -13.32
N ASP A 156 -5.21 -10.36 -13.83
CA ASP A 156 -6.63 -10.02 -13.85
C ASP A 156 -7.49 -11.03 -14.61
N GLU A 157 -6.95 -11.58 -15.69
CA GLU A 157 -7.60 -12.56 -16.56
C GLU A 157 -7.94 -13.86 -15.82
N GLU A 158 -7.15 -14.24 -14.82
CA GLU A 158 -7.39 -15.43 -14.01
C GLU A 158 -8.42 -15.19 -12.90
N LEU A 159 -8.48 -13.97 -12.35
CA LEU A 159 -9.43 -13.61 -11.29
C LEU A 159 -10.88 -13.64 -11.78
N ASP A 160 -11.14 -13.21 -13.01
CA ASP A 160 -12.47 -13.22 -13.63
C ASP A 160 -13.00 -14.64 -13.90
N THR A 161 -12.13 -15.65 -13.82
CA THR A 161 -12.50 -17.06 -13.97
C THR A 161 -12.70 -17.79 -12.64
N LEU A 162 -12.38 -17.15 -11.51
CA LEU A 162 -12.57 -17.76 -10.21
C LEU A 162 -14.07 -17.85 -9.88
N PRO A 163 -14.57 -19.02 -9.44
CA PRO A 163 -15.96 -19.17 -9.07
C PRO A 163 -16.31 -18.24 -7.89
N ASP A 164 -17.44 -17.55 -7.98
CA ASP A 164 -17.97 -16.74 -6.90
C ASP A 164 -18.14 -17.59 -5.63
N SER A 165 -17.25 -17.39 -4.66
CA SER A 165 -17.25 -18.10 -3.37
C SER A 165 -18.49 -17.82 -2.49
N HIS A 166 -19.43 -17.00 -2.97
CA HIS A 166 -20.69 -16.69 -2.30
C HIS A 166 -21.79 -17.75 -2.48
N ALA A 167 -21.60 -18.78 -3.32
CA ALA A 167 -22.65 -19.76 -3.63
C ALA A 167 -22.88 -20.89 -2.58
N SER A 168 -22.14 -20.93 -1.47
CA SER A 168 -22.15 -22.11 -0.57
C SER A 168 -22.77 -21.89 0.82
N ARG A 169 -23.62 -20.89 1.02
CA ARG A 169 -24.27 -20.64 2.34
C ARG A 169 -25.75 -20.97 2.44
N ASP A 170 -26.41 -21.38 1.35
CA ASP A 170 -27.80 -21.84 1.40
C ASP A 170 -27.83 -23.38 1.39
N GLY A 171 -27.65 -23.98 2.56
CA GLY A 171 -27.65 -25.45 2.67
C GLY A 171 -27.36 -26.00 4.06
N ALA A 172 -27.96 -25.42 5.09
CA ALA A 172 -27.98 -26.03 6.42
C ALA A 172 -29.21 -25.57 7.23
N GLU A 173 -30.36 -26.17 6.93
CA GLU A 173 -31.43 -26.35 7.91
C GLU A 173 -31.50 -27.84 8.26
N PRO A 174 -31.63 -28.17 9.55
CA PRO A 174 -32.51 -29.23 9.98
C PRO A 174 -33.72 -28.69 10.76
#